data_AF-A0A9D1E1Y6-F1
#
_entry.id   AF-A0A9D1E1Y6-F1
#
_cell.length_a   1.000
_cell.length_b   1.000
_cell.length_c   1.000
_cell.angle_alpha   90.00
_cell.angle_beta   90.00
_cell.angle_gamma   90.00
#
_symmetry.space_group_name_H-M   'P 1'
#
loop_
_entity.id
_entity.type
_entity.pdbx_description
1 polymer ?
#
loop_
_entity_poly.entity_id
_entity_poly.type
_entity_poly.pdbx_seq_one_letter_code
_entity_poly.pdbx_strand_id
1 'polypeptide(L)'
;MENIVNFKDVEKALLEIRGQRVLLDKDVAKLYGVETKRVNEAVKNNPDKFPDGYILALNREEWELSLRSSFSTLETAGRGEHTKYPPKAFTEKGLYMLATILKSPKATQTTIAIIETFAKIKELTRTVSKISESDDEQEQKGLIRHGGDILSDLLYQEVPVSDTETSIELNFAVLKLKHTVKRKK
;
A
#
# COMPACT_ATOMS: atom_id res chain seq x y z
N MET A 1 -22.53 5.15 -7.50
CA MET A 1 -21.36 4.38 -7.98
C MET A 1 -20.58 4.02 -6.74
N GLU A 2 -20.50 2.74 -6.39
CA GLU A 2 -19.69 2.30 -5.26
C GLU A 2 -18.22 2.64 -5.56
N ASN A 3 -17.57 3.40 -4.67
CA ASN A 3 -16.14 3.66 -4.77
C ASN A 3 -15.41 2.31 -4.61
N ILE A 4 -15.07 1.70 -5.75
CA ILE A 4 -14.18 0.55 -5.83
C ILE A 4 -12.83 1.03 -5.31
N VAL A 5 -12.35 0.40 -4.24
CA VAL A 5 -11.00 0.66 -3.73
C VAL A 5 -10.02 0.28 -4.85
N ASN A 6 -9.27 1.27 -5.31
CA ASN A 6 -8.29 1.08 -6.37
C ASN A 6 -6.90 0.89 -5.76
N PHE A 7 -5.99 0.28 -6.51
CA PHE A 7 -4.57 0.16 -6.17
C PHE A 7 -3.98 1.45 -5.62
N LYS A 8 -4.25 2.60 -6.25
CA LYS A 8 -3.70 3.90 -5.84
C LYS A 8 -4.05 4.26 -4.39
N ASP A 9 -5.20 3.80 -3.90
CA ASP A 9 -5.62 4.04 -2.52
C ASP A 9 -4.83 3.18 -1.53
N VAL A 10 -4.53 1.93 -1.91
CA VAL A 10 -3.71 1.00 -1.11
C VAL A 10 -2.24 1.43 -1.12
N GLU A 11 -1.71 1.82 -2.27
CA GLU A 11 -0.34 2.29 -2.45
C GLU A 11 -0.05 3.53 -1.61
N LYS A 12 -0.93 4.54 -1.66
CA LYS A 12 -0.78 5.77 -0.86
C LYS A 12 -0.81 5.52 0.64
N ALA A 13 -1.48 4.44 1.06
CA ALA A 13 -1.57 4.03 2.46
C ALA A 13 -0.41 3.12 2.89
N LEU A 14 0.40 2.62 1.96
CA LEU A 14 1.46 1.67 2.24
C LEU A 14 2.65 2.37 2.90
N LEU A 15 3.04 1.89 4.07
CA LEU A 15 4.23 2.34 4.79
C LEU A 15 5.24 1.21 4.90
N GLU A 16 6.53 1.56 4.97
CA GLU A 16 7.58 0.60 5.29
C GLU A 16 8.05 0.82 6.73
N ILE A 17 7.90 -0.22 7.55
CA ILE A 17 8.26 -0.20 8.97
C ILE A 17 9.08 -1.47 9.25
N ARG A 18 10.34 -1.28 9.69
CA ARG A 18 11.30 -2.37 9.94
C ARG A 18 11.43 -3.34 8.75
N GLY A 19 11.47 -2.80 7.53
CA GLY A 19 11.54 -3.58 6.29
C GLY A 19 10.26 -4.34 5.92
N GLN A 20 9.16 -4.10 6.64
CA GLN A 20 7.85 -4.69 6.36
C GLN A 20 6.89 -3.63 5.82
N ARG A 21 6.20 -3.98 4.73
CA ARG A 21 5.12 -3.17 4.19
C ARG A 21 3.87 -3.35 5.05
N VAL A 22 3.34 -2.25 5.56
CA VAL A 22 2.21 -2.23 6.50
C VAL A 22 1.17 -1.19 6.11
N LEU A 23 -0.07 -1.42 6.58
CA LEU A 23 -1.16 -0.46 6.55
C LEU A 23 -1.58 -0.11 7.98
N LEU A 24 -1.79 1.18 8.27
CA LEU A 24 -2.28 1.58 9.59
C LEU A 24 -3.77 1.26 9.73
N ASP A 25 -4.22 1.02 10.97
CA ASP A 25 -5.63 0.73 11.29
C ASP A 25 -6.62 1.72 10.68
N LYS A 26 -6.29 3.02 10.68
CA LYS A 26 -7.09 4.08 10.05
C LYS A 26 -7.21 3.93 8.53
N ASP A 27 -6.13 3.52 7.86
CA ASP A 27 -6.10 3.40 6.41
C ASP A 27 -6.80 2.11 5.98
N VAL A 28 -6.57 1.02 6.73
CA VAL A 28 -7.35 -0.22 6.60
C VAL A 28 -8.84 0.08 6.77
N ALA A 29 -9.24 0.83 7.79
CA ALA A 29 -10.63 1.18 8.02
C ALA A 29 -11.23 1.98 6.85
N LYS A 30 -10.50 2.97 6.34
CA LYS A 30 -10.89 3.76 5.17
C LYS A 30 -11.08 2.89 3.93
N LEU A 31 -10.13 2.00 3.63
CA LEU A 31 -10.20 1.07 2.50
C LEU A 31 -11.40 0.12 2.64
N TYR A 32 -11.64 -0.43 3.83
CA TYR A 32 -12.76 -1.35 4.06
C TYR A 32 -14.11 -0.62 4.16
N GLY A 33 -14.12 0.72 4.26
CA GLY A 33 -15.32 1.52 4.46
C GLY A 33 -15.98 1.30 5.81
N VAL A 34 -15.17 1.07 6.86
CA VAL A 34 -15.61 0.85 8.23
C VAL A 34 -14.91 1.84 9.17
N GLU A 35 -15.37 1.95 10.41
CA GLU A 35 -14.67 2.75 11.42
C GLU A 35 -13.38 2.06 11.89
N THR A 36 -12.35 2.84 12.22
CA THR A 36 -11.09 2.34 12.80
C THR A 36 -11.34 1.52 14.07
N LYS A 37 -12.34 1.90 14.87
CA LYS A 37 -12.77 1.14 16.04
C LYS A 37 -13.20 -0.28 15.67
N ARG A 38 -13.92 -0.47 14.56
CA ARG A 38 -14.41 -1.77 14.11
C ARG A 38 -13.27 -2.70 13.70
N VAL A 39 -12.24 -2.18 13.04
CA VAL A 39 -11.00 -2.92 12.73
C VAL A 39 -10.31 -3.34 14.02
N ASN A 40 -10.19 -2.42 14.97
CA ASN A 40 -9.55 -2.69 16.26
C ASN A 40 -10.32 -3.71 17.13
N GLU A 41 -11.65 -3.68 17.10
CA GLU A 41 -12.51 -4.68 17.73
C GLU A 41 -12.39 -6.05 17.06
N ALA A 42 -12.27 -6.11 15.74
CA ALA A 42 -12.06 -7.37 15.02
C ALA A 42 -10.77 -8.07 15.50
N VAL A 43 -9.70 -7.31 15.71
CA VAL A 43 -8.46 -7.84 16.31
C VAL A 43 -8.69 -8.28 17.75
N LYS A 44 -9.26 -7.40 18.58
CA LYS A 44 -9.45 -7.66 20.01
C LYS A 44 -10.29 -8.91 20.28
N ASN A 45 -11.30 -9.16 19.45
CA ASN A 45 -12.23 -10.27 19.63
C ASN A 45 -11.73 -11.60 19.02
N ASN A 46 -10.63 -11.59 18.26
CA ASN A 46 -10.08 -12.78 17.60
C ASN A 46 -8.56 -12.88 17.82
N PRO A 47 -8.06 -12.88 19.07
CA PRO A 47 -6.62 -12.82 19.35
C PRO A 47 -5.85 -14.03 18.78
N ASP A 48 -6.50 -15.20 18.69
CA ASP A 48 -5.97 -16.43 18.11
C ASP A 48 -5.60 -16.29 16.62
N LYS A 49 -6.25 -15.37 15.90
CA LYS A 49 -5.98 -15.09 14.49
C LYS A 49 -4.82 -14.13 14.26
N PHE A 50 -4.33 -13.44 15.29
CA PHE A 50 -3.27 -12.44 15.15
C PHE A 50 -2.06 -12.79 16.03
N PRO A 51 -1.30 -13.84 15.66
CA PRO A 51 -0.06 -14.16 16.36
C PRO A 51 0.99 -13.07 16.14
N ASP A 52 2.09 -13.16 16.88
CA ASP A 52 3.17 -12.18 16.85
C ASP A 52 3.68 -11.92 15.42
N GLY A 53 3.88 -10.64 15.08
CA GLY A 53 4.31 -10.18 13.76
C GLY A 53 3.18 -9.96 12.75
N TYR A 54 1.91 -10.22 13.08
CA TYR A 54 0.78 -9.89 12.20
C TYR A 54 0.37 -8.42 12.35
N ILE A 55 0.56 -7.89 13.55
CA ILE A 55 0.34 -6.49 13.89
C ILE A 55 1.61 -5.99 14.56
N LEU A 56 2.14 -4.88 14.06
CA LEU A 56 3.28 -4.21 14.65
C LEU A 56 2.80 -3.09 15.57
N ALA A 57 3.38 -3.06 16.77
CA ALA A 57 3.31 -1.91 17.65
C ALA A 57 4.40 -0.90 17.24
N LEU A 58 3.98 0.30 16.86
CA LEU A 58 4.90 1.36 16.47
C LEU A 58 5.59 1.92 17.69
N ASN A 59 6.91 2.10 17.60
CA ASN A 59 7.64 2.91 18.56
C ASN A 59 7.33 4.41 18.32
N ARG A 60 7.82 5.29 19.21
CA ARG A 60 7.53 6.73 19.13
C ARG A 60 8.00 7.35 17.81
N GLU A 61 9.18 6.98 17.34
CA GLU A 61 9.78 7.51 16.12
C GLU A 61 9.00 7.06 14.87
N GLU A 62 8.68 5.76 14.80
CA GLU A 62 7.85 5.17 13.74
C GLU A 62 6.45 5.79 13.72
N TRP A 63 5.89 6.07 14.90
CA TRP A 63 4.61 6.76 15.03
C TRP A 63 4.71 8.20 14.49
N GLU A 64 5.70 8.98 14.92
CA GLU A 64 5.90 10.34 14.43
C GLU A 64 6.13 10.40 12.91
N LEU A 65 6.86 9.43 12.34
CA LEU A 65 7.03 9.28 10.89
C LEU A 65 5.71 8.97 10.18
N SER A 66 4.90 8.07 10.74
CA SER A 66 3.61 7.67 10.17
C SER A 66 2.59 8.82 10.10
N LEU A 67 2.70 9.78 11.04
CA LEU A 67 1.90 11.00 11.05
C LEU A 67 2.32 11.96 9.93
N ARG A 68 3.62 12.01 9.60
CA ARG A 68 4.17 12.87 8.54
C ARG A 68 4.00 12.29 7.13
N SER A 69 4.04 10.96 6.99
CA SER A 69 3.85 10.28 5.70
C SER A 69 2.39 10.27 5.24
N SER A 70 1.46 10.52 6.16
CA SER A 70 0.06 10.78 5.84
C SER A 70 -0.05 12.14 5.15
N PHE A 71 0.22 12.22 3.84
CA PHE A 71 -0.14 13.37 2.99
C PHE A 71 -1.67 13.46 2.81
N SER A 72 -2.42 13.42 3.92
CA SER A 72 -3.70 14.10 4.00
C SER A 72 -3.33 15.54 4.29
N THR A 73 -3.71 16.44 3.39
CA THR A 73 -3.73 17.87 3.61
C THR A 73 -3.99 18.18 5.08
N LEU A 74 -3.05 18.88 5.72
CA LEU A 74 -3.28 19.70 6.90
C LEU A 74 -4.30 20.78 6.52
N GLU A 75 -5.55 20.39 6.26
CA GLU A 75 -6.66 21.32 6.28
C GLU A 75 -7.04 21.55 7.73
N THR A 76 -6.49 22.64 8.25
CA THR A 76 -7.19 23.60 9.11
C THR A 76 -7.59 23.12 10.52
N ALA A 77 -6.81 23.60 11.49
CA ALA A 77 -7.27 24.13 12.78
C ALA A 77 -8.34 23.32 13.55
N GLY A 78 -7.91 22.39 14.39
CA GLY A 78 -8.77 21.80 15.42
C GLY A 78 -7.98 21.15 16.55
N ARG A 79 -8.16 21.65 17.78
CA ARG A 79 -7.73 20.99 19.02
C ARG A 79 -8.39 19.61 19.09
N GLY A 80 -7.64 18.52 18.90
CA GLY A 80 -8.16 17.16 19.16
C GLY A 80 -7.56 16.00 18.37
N GLU A 81 -6.83 16.22 17.28
CA GLU A 81 -6.36 15.12 16.40
C GLU A 81 -5.04 14.45 16.83
N HIS A 82 -4.59 14.64 18.06
CA HIS A 82 -3.56 13.75 18.60
C HIS A 82 -4.24 12.45 19.00
N THR A 83 -4.15 11.44 18.14
CA THR A 83 -4.58 10.07 18.48
C THR A 83 -3.92 9.71 19.82
N LYS A 84 -4.73 9.43 20.85
CA LYS A 84 -4.23 9.21 22.23
C LYS A 84 -3.38 7.94 22.37
N TYR A 85 -3.46 7.05 21.38
CA TYR A 85 -2.81 5.74 21.35
C TYR A 85 -2.08 5.54 20.03
N PRO A 86 -0.92 4.85 20.01
CA PRO A 86 -0.24 4.53 18.77
C PRO A 86 -1.16 3.69 17.86
N PRO A 87 -1.24 4.00 16.56
CA PRO A 87 -2.04 3.20 15.64
C PRO A 87 -1.45 1.79 15.52
N LYS A 88 -2.31 0.80 15.25
CA LYS A 88 -1.85 -0.55 14.91
C LYS A 88 -1.42 -0.58 13.45
N ALA A 89 -0.24 -1.15 13.18
CA ALA A 89 0.25 -1.37 11.82
C ALA A 89 0.04 -2.82 11.41
N PHE A 90 -0.78 -3.07 10.40
CA PHE A 90 -1.09 -4.39 9.89
C PHE A 90 -0.10 -4.77 8.81
N THR A 91 0.60 -5.89 9.02
CA THR A 91 1.39 -6.52 7.96
C THR A 91 0.46 -7.18 6.94
N GLU A 92 0.98 -7.56 5.78
CA GLU A 92 0.23 -8.34 4.79
C GLU A 92 -0.48 -9.56 5.41
N LYS A 93 0.23 -10.30 6.28
CA LYS A 93 -0.35 -11.45 7.00
C LYS A 93 -1.49 -11.03 7.94
N GLY A 94 -1.34 -9.90 8.63
CA GLY A 94 -2.41 -9.31 9.46
C GLY A 94 -3.64 -8.92 8.63
N LEU A 95 -3.42 -8.35 7.44
CA LEU A 95 -4.50 -8.00 6.51
C LEU A 95 -5.25 -9.25 6.02
N TYR A 96 -4.53 -10.35 5.75
CA TYR A 96 -5.17 -11.62 5.39
C TYR A 96 -6.07 -12.14 6.51
N MET A 97 -5.65 -11.99 7.77
CA MET A 97 -6.48 -12.41 8.92
C MET A 97 -7.71 -11.52 9.09
N LEU A 98 -7.56 -10.21 8.90
CA LEU A 98 -8.70 -9.28 8.87
C LEU A 98 -9.73 -9.64 7.80
N ALA A 99 -9.28 -10.05 6.60
CA ALA A 99 -10.18 -10.51 5.54
C ALA A 99 -10.98 -11.77 5.90
N THR A 100 -10.51 -12.58 6.86
CA THR A 100 -11.30 -13.69 7.39
C THR A 100 -12.39 -13.27 8.36
N ILE A 101 -12.40 -12.01 8.81
CA ILE A 101 -13.31 -11.48 9.83
C ILE A 101 -14.27 -10.45 9.23
N LEU A 102 -13.77 -9.54 8.37
CA LEU A 102 -14.57 -8.53 7.68
C LEU A 102 -15.17 -9.12 6.39
N LYS A 103 -16.49 -9.33 6.36
CA LYS A 103 -17.18 -10.13 5.33
C LYS A 103 -18.20 -9.38 4.46
N SER A 104 -18.26 -8.05 4.53
CA SER A 104 -19.16 -7.30 3.64
C SER A 104 -18.73 -7.41 2.17
N PRO A 105 -19.63 -7.20 1.19
CA PRO A 105 -19.26 -7.17 -0.23
C PRO A 105 -18.12 -6.19 -0.51
N LYS A 106 -18.19 -4.98 0.08
CA LYS A 106 -17.11 -3.99 0.02
C LYS A 106 -15.80 -4.51 0.64
N ALA A 107 -15.85 -5.09 1.84
CA ALA A 107 -14.66 -5.65 2.50
C ALA A 107 -13.99 -6.75 1.67
N THR A 108 -14.79 -7.56 0.96
CA THR A 108 -14.30 -8.61 0.07
C THR A 108 -13.56 -8.02 -1.13
N GLN A 109 -14.14 -7.01 -1.79
CA GLN A 109 -13.48 -6.32 -2.90
C GLN A 109 -12.19 -5.62 -2.44
N THR A 110 -12.23 -4.93 -1.30
CA THR A 110 -11.04 -4.30 -0.70
C THR A 110 -9.96 -5.32 -0.39
N THR A 111 -10.33 -6.48 0.16
CA THR A 111 -9.39 -7.58 0.41
C THR A 111 -8.68 -8.00 -0.87
N ILE A 112 -9.44 -8.22 -1.94
CA ILE A 112 -8.88 -8.62 -3.24
C ILE A 112 -7.91 -7.54 -3.73
N ALA A 113 -8.32 -6.26 -3.71
CA ALA A 113 -7.46 -5.15 -4.12
C ALA A 113 -6.15 -5.09 -3.32
N ILE A 114 -6.21 -5.29 -2.00
CA ILE A 114 -5.02 -5.37 -1.15
C ILE A 114 -4.14 -6.56 -1.54
N ILE A 115 -4.70 -7.76 -1.69
CA ILE A 115 -3.94 -8.97 -2.04
C ILE A 115 -3.22 -8.78 -3.38
N GLU A 116 -3.93 -8.35 -4.42
CA GLU A 116 -3.37 -8.09 -5.75
C GLU A 116 -2.26 -7.03 -5.71
N THR A 117 -2.46 -5.97 -4.93
CA THR A 117 -1.46 -4.92 -4.72
C THR A 117 -0.17 -5.50 -4.13
N PHE A 118 -0.27 -6.23 -3.01
CA PHE A 118 0.92 -6.80 -2.38
C PHE A 118 1.61 -7.86 -3.27
N ALA A 119 0.85 -8.63 -4.05
CA ALA A 119 1.38 -9.62 -4.99
C ALA A 119 2.20 -8.96 -6.10
N LYS A 120 1.62 -7.97 -6.80
CA LYS A 120 2.30 -7.23 -7.86
C LYS A 120 3.54 -6.50 -7.35
N ILE A 121 3.48 -5.91 -6.17
CA ILE A 121 4.67 -5.22 -5.64
C ILE A 121 5.79 -6.20 -5.28
N LYS A 122 5.47 -7.40 -4.78
CA LYS A 122 6.48 -8.46 -4.59
C LYS A 122 7.09 -8.90 -5.92
N GLU A 123 6.28 -9.03 -6.96
CA GLU A 123 6.76 -9.35 -8.30
C GLU A 123 7.70 -8.27 -8.83
N LEU A 124 7.33 -7.00 -8.68
CA LEU A 124 8.18 -5.87 -9.04
C LEU A 124 9.50 -5.89 -8.28
N THR A 125 9.45 -6.10 -6.96
CA THR A 125 10.65 -6.15 -6.11
C THR A 125 11.58 -7.29 -6.55
N ARG A 126 11.04 -8.48 -6.86
CA ARG A 126 11.82 -9.61 -7.39
C ARG A 126 12.43 -9.31 -8.75
N THR A 127 11.65 -8.68 -9.64
CA THR A 127 12.11 -8.29 -10.98
C THR A 127 13.28 -7.31 -10.87
N VAL A 128 13.14 -6.32 -10.00
CA VAL A 128 14.19 -5.36 -9.65
C VAL A 128 15.45 -6.04 -9.10
N SER A 129 15.32 -6.96 -8.14
CA SER A 129 16.47 -7.69 -7.59
C SER A 129 17.21 -8.47 -8.68
N LYS A 130 16.47 -9.14 -9.59
CA LYS A 130 17.06 -9.89 -10.71
C LYS A 130 17.81 -8.99 -11.70
N ILE A 131 17.35 -7.77 -11.94
CA ILE A 131 18.07 -6.81 -12.80
C ILE A 131 19.47 -6.54 -12.25
N SER A 132 19.58 -6.37 -10.93
CA SER A 132 20.86 -6.09 -10.25
C SER A 132 21.80 -7.30 -10.17
N GLU A 133 21.25 -8.53 -10.27
CA GLU A 133 22.01 -9.79 -10.19
C GLU A 133 22.44 -10.33 -11.56
N SER A 134 21.79 -9.88 -12.64
CA SER A 134 22.06 -10.34 -14.00
C SER A 134 23.23 -9.57 -14.63
N ASP A 135 24.23 -10.27 -15.15
CA ASP A 135 25.34 -9.69 -15.93
C ASP A 135 25.06 -9.61 -17.44
N ASP A 136 23.97 -10.23 -17.93
CA ASP A 136 23.57 -10.19 -19.34
C ASP A 136 22.70 -8.94 -19.63
N GLU A 137 23.18 -8.07 -20.53
CA GLU A 137 22.47 -6.87 -20.96
C GLU A 137 21.11 -7.16 -21.63
N GLN A 138 20.96 -8.29 -22.33
CA GLN A 138 19.69 -8.64 -22.98
C GLN A 138 18.65 -9.08 -21.95
N GLU A 139 19.07 -9.87 -20.96
CA GLU A 139 18.24 -10.26 -19.82
C GLU A 139 17.84 -9.03 -19.00
N GLN A 140 18.78 -8.12 -18.70
CA GLN A 140 18.49 -6.86 -18.02
C GLN A 140 17.43 -6.04 -18.78
N LYS A 141 17.57 -5.88 -20.10
CA LYS A 141 16.57 -5.17 -20.93
C LYS A 141 15.20 -5.83 -20.89
N GLY A 142 15.15 -7.16 -20.90
CA GLY A 142 13.91 -7.92 -20.74
C GLY A 142 13.23 -7.67 -19.39
N LEU A 143 14.00 -7.76 -18.31
CA LEU A 143 13.51 -7.54 -16.94
C LEU A 143 13.07 -6.08 -16.70
N ILE A 144 13.76 -5.10 -17.28
CA ILE A 144 13.36 -3.68 -17.22
C ILE A 144 12.00 -3.48 -17.90
N ARG A 145 11.77 -4.10 -19.06
CA ARG A 145 10.47 -4.05 -19.75
C ARG A 145 9.38 -4.68 -18.90
N HIS A 146 9.60 -5.89 -18.38
CA HIS A 146 8.67 -6.59 -17.50
C HIS A 146 8.34 -5.77 -16.24
N GLY A 147 9.35 -5.17 -15.61
CA GLY A 147 9.16 -4.27 -14.47
C GLY A 147 8.34 -3.03 -14.83
N GLY A 148 8.53 -2.49 -16.03
CA GLY A 148 7.73 -1.39 -16.58
C GLY A 148 6.25 -1.77 -16.79
N ASP A 149 6.00 -2.99 -17.28
CA ASP A 149 4.64 -3.49 -17.50
C ASP A 149 3.90 -3.70 -16.17
N ILE A 150 4.57 -4.30 -15.16
CA ILE A 150 4.00 -4.42 -13.80
C ILE A 150 3.66 -3.04 -13.22
N LEU A 151 4.54 -2.06 -13.40
CA LEU A 151 4.29 -0.68 -12.94
C LEU A 151 3.11 -0.04 -13.66
N SER A 152 2.99 -0.24 -14.98
CA SER A 152 1.84 0.25 -15.74
C SER A 152 0.53 -0.36 -15.21
N ASP A 153 0.53 -1.66 -14.99
CA ASP A 153 -0.59 -2.42 -14.45
C ASP A 153 -0.96 -2.05 -13.01
N LEU A 154 -0.01 -1.51 -12.25
CA LEU A 154 -0.26 -0.90 -10.94
C LEU A 154 -0.90 0.48 -11.11
N LEU A 155 -0.35 1.33 -11.97
CA LEU A 155 -0.70 2.75 -12.05
C LEU A 155 -1.95 3.07 -12.90
N TYR A 156 -2.33 2.21 -13.84
CA TYR A 156 -3.35 2.50 -14.86
C TYR A 156 -4.64 1.68 -14.76
N GLN A 157 -4.96 1.08 -13.60
CA GLN A 157 -6.31 0.55 -13.39
C GLN A 157 -7.33 1.71 -13.36
N GLU A 158 -7.94 1.97 -14.52
CA GLU A 158 -9.14 2.78 -14.80
C GLU A 158 -9.11 4.28 -14.42
N VAL A 159 -8.39 5.10 -15.20
CA VAL A 159 -8.78 6.50 -15.47
C VAL A 159 -8.50 6.78 -16.96
N PRO A 160 -9.47 7.33 -17.74
CA PRO A 160 -9.22 7.69 -19.13
C PRO A 160 -8.10 8.73 -19.18
N VAL A 161 -7.16 8.51 -20.10
CA VAL A 161 -5.99 9.36 -20.32
C VAL A 161 -6.46 10.76 -20.75
N SER A 162 -6.56 11.67 -19.79
CA SER A 162 -6.64 13.11 -20.04
C SER A 162 -5.22 13.62 -20.24
N ASP A 163 -5.04 14.51 -21.23
CA ASP A 163 -3.78 15.06 -21.76
C ASP A 163 -2.84 15.68 -20.70
N THR A 164 -2.24 14.89 -19.83
CA THR A 164 -1.32 15.38 -18.80
C THR A 164 -0.11 14.45 -18.68
N GLU A 165 1.08 14.98 -18.98
CA GLU A 165 2.36 14.33 -18.65
C GLU A 165 2.43 14.16 -17.12
N THR A 166 2.31 12.92 -16.65
CA THR A 166 2.39 12.62 -15.21
C THR A 166 3.70 11.90 -14.94
N SER A 167 4.60 12.56 -14.20
CA SER A 167 5.80 11.92 -13.66
C SER A 167 5.48 11.41 -12.25
N ILE A 168 5.62 10.11 -12.03
CA ILE A 168 5.39 9.48 -10.72
C ILE A 168 6.75 9.00 -10.22
N GLU A 169 7.20 9.53 -9.08
CA GLU A 169 8.42 9.11 -8.41
C GLU A 169 8.08 8.10 -7.31
N LEU A 170 8.55 6.86 -7.49
CA LEU A 170 8.50 5.83 -6.46
C LEU A 170 9.87 5.71 -5.80
N ASN A 171 9.96 6.10 -4.53
CA ASN A 171 11.14 5.87 -3.71
C ASN A 171 11.10 4.44 -3.17
N PHE A 172 11.60 3.48 -3.94
CA PHE A 172 12.08 2.22 -3.37
C PHE A 172 13.49 2.50 -2.84
N ALA A 173 13.81 2.05 -1.62
CA ALA A 173 15.09 2.34 -0.93
C ALA A 173 16.39 2.02 -1.74
N VAL A 174 16.27 1.42 -2.91
CA VAL A 174 17.37 1.02 -3.79
C VAL A 174 17.24 1.56 -5.24
N LEU A 175 16.09 2.11 -5.69
CA LEU A 175 15.89 2.51 -7.09
C LEU A 175 14.95 3.72 -7.25
N LYS A 176 15.38 4.68 -8.07
CA LYS A 176 14.53 5.76 -8.63
C LYS A 176 14.05 5.36 -10.01
N LEU A 177 12.78 4.96 -10.12
CA LEU A 177 12.15 4.67 -11.40
C LEU A 177 11.43 5.91 -11.92
N LYS A 178 11.90 6.47 -13.03
CA LYS A 178 11.24 7.58 -13.74
C LYS A 178 10.59 7.04 -15.00
N HIS A 179 9.29 6.80 -14.97
CA HIS A 179 8.53 6.47 -16.17
C HIS A 179 8.07 7.77 -16.85
N THR A 180 8.48 7.99 -18.10
CA THR A 180 8.08 9.16 -18.90
C THR A 180 7.36 8.64 -20.14
N VAL A 181 6.05 8.83 -20.21
CA VAL A 181 5.26 8.49 -21.40
C VAL A 181 5.38 9.62 -22.42
N LYS A 182 5.99 9.36 -23.56
CA LYS A 182 6.03 10.31 -24.70
C LYS A 182 5.21 9.76 -25.86
N ARG A 183 4.27 10.57 -26.35
CA ARG A 183 3.46 10.26 -27.54
C ARG A 183 4.25 10.58 -28.81
N LYS A 184 4.35 9.64 -29.76
CA LYS A 184 4.68 9.97 -31.16
C LYS A 184 3.41 10.50 -31.82
N LYS A 185 3.53 11.67 -32.46
CA LYS A 185 2.51 12.19 -33.39
C LYS A 185 2.43 11.28 -34.61
#